data_AF-A0A0K9NME9-F1
#
_entry.id   AF-A0A0K9NME9-F1
#
_cell.length_a   1.000
_cell.length_b   1.000
_cell.length_c   1.000
_cell.angle_alpha   90.00
_cell.angle_beta   90.00
_cell.angle_gamma   90.00
#
_symmetry.space_group_name_H-M   'P 1'
#
loop_
_entity.id
_entity.type
_entity.pdbx_description
1 polymer ?
#
loop_
_entity_poly.entity_id
_entity_poly.type
_entity_poly.pdbx_seq_one_letter_code
_entity_poly.pdbx_strand_id
1 'polypeptide(L)'
;MRERERVRLHKEAGLPRPWTDDPILQEFKFTNVRRHYDWTTTKLRETFYHEHRDDDRRAILMNCALARYFGTFEFMEAVGWQEYDSFDFEEIIDTAARRLASGQRVFTGAYVITNQGISAPKQEVVVDYFLRDLHKATPELLKIVQMTRSWQKVAEAMSKIGGFGGTGFMSKEILLDTMMTDFWDGPSTELNRYELVFPADYSSWTPIGPG
;
A
#
# COMPACT_ATOMS: atom_id res chain seq x y z
N MET A 1 17.32 -12.96 1.74
CA MET A 1 16.30 -12.90 0.67
C MET A 1 15.98 -14.27 0.08
N ARG A 2 16.98 -15.04 -0.38
CA ARG A 2 16.78 -16.40 -0.94
C ARG A 2 15.97 -17.35 -0.04
N GLU A 3 16.24 -17.33 1.27
CA GLU A 3 15.56 -18.21 2.22
C GLU A 3 14.06 -17.92 2.37
N ARG A 4 13.67 -16.64 2.46
CA ARG A 4 12.27 -16.23 2.54
C ARG A 4 11.48 -16.61 1.28
N GLU A 5 12.10 -16.42 0.11
CA GLU A 5 11.48 -16.82 -1.16
C GLU A 5 11.32 -18.35 -1.27
N ARG A 6 12.30 -19.11 -0.78
CA ARG A 6 12.22 -20.56 -0.70
C ARG A 6 11.06 -21.02 0.18
N VAL A 7 10.90 -20.44 1.37
CA VAL A 7 9.77 -20.73 2.28
C VAL A 7 8.43 -20.44 1.59
N ARG A 8 8.30 -19.31 0.89
CA ARG A 8 7.08 -18.96 0.13
C ARG A 8 6.75 -20.02 -0.92
N LEU A 9 7.74 -20.42 -1.74
CA LEU A 9 7.56 -21.44 -2.78
C LEU A 9 7.14 -22.81 -2.20
N HIS A 10 7.73 -23.23 -1.08
CA HIS A 10 7.37 -24.50 -0.42
C HIS A 10 5.93 -24.48 0.10
N LYS A 11 5.52 -23.34 0.67
CA LYS A 11 4.15 -23.12 1.14
C LYS A 11 3.14 -23.16 -0.01
N GLU A 12 3.42 -22.48 -1.12
CA GLU A 12 2.55 -22.46 -2.30
C GLU A 12 2.46 -23.81 -3.00
N ALA A 13 3.53 -24.61 -2.95
CA ALA A 13 3.54 -25.99 -3.44
C ALA A 13 2.77 -26.97 -2.52
N GLY A 14 2.20 -26.50 -1.39
CA GLY A 14 1.45 -27.34 -0.46
C GLY A 14 2.31 -28.33 0.33
N LEU A 15 3.62 -28.11 0.43
CA LEU A 15 4.52 -29.01 1.14
C LEU A 15 4.26 -28.99 2.66
N PRO A 16 4.45 -30.11 3.37
CA PRO A 16 4.29 -30.15 4.82
C PRO A 16 5.35 -29.30 5.53
N ARG A 17 5.02 -28.81 6.73
CA ARG A 17 5.96 -28.10 7.61
C ARG A 17 6.99 -29.06 8.22
N PRO A 18 8.19 -28.57 8.61
CA PRO A 18 8.67 -27.19 8.48
C PRO A 18 9.17 -26.87 7.06
N TRP A 19 8.97 -25.62 6.61
CA TRP A 19 9.39 -25.16 5.26
C TRP A 19 10.83 -24.63 5.21
N THR A 20 11.51 -24.57 6.35
CA THR A 20 12.90 -24.14 6.53
C THR A 20 13.38 -24.65 7.88
N ASP A 21 14.69 -24.88 8.03
CA ASP A 21 15.32 -25.26 9.31
C ASP A 21 15.62 -24.04 10.20
N ASP A 22 15.42 -22.82 9.70
CA ASP A 22 15.64 -21.59 10.47
C ASP A 22 14.49 -21.37 11.48
N PRO A 23 14.73 -21.49 12.80
CA PRO A 23 13.69 -21.36 13.81
C PRO A 23 13.07 -19.95 13.83
N ILE A 24 13.82 -18.92 13.44
CA ILE A 24 13.32 -17.54 13.39
C ILE A 24 12.25 -17.43 12.30
N LEU A 25 12.49 -18.00 11.12
CA LEU A 25 11.53 -17.99 10.01
C LEU A 25 10.35 -18.96 10.22
N GLN A 26 10.47 -19.91 11.15
CA GLN A 26 9.36 -20.76 11.58
C GLN A 26 8.44 -20.05 12.60
N GLU A 27 9.03 -19.32 13.56
CA GLU A 27 8.33 -18.71 14.69
C GLU A 27 7.74 -17.34 14.36
N PHE A 28 8.49 -16.49 13.64
CA PHE A 28 8.11 -15.11 13.37
C PHE A 28 7.59 -14.90 11.94
N LYS A 29 6.65 -13.97 11.78
CA LYS A 29 6.14 -13.57 10.46
C LYS A 29 7.09 -12.56 9.81
N PHE A 30 7.59 -12.90 8.63
CA PHE A 30 8.37 -11.98 7.79
C PHE A 30 7.58 -11.59 6.54
N THR A 31 7.84 -10.39 6.03
CA THR A 31 7.37 -9.96 4.72
C THR A 31 7.99 -10.82 3.63
N ASN A 32 7.26 -11.06 2.54
CA ASN A 32 7.83 -11.71 1.37
C ASN A 32 8.90 -10.84 0.73
N VAL A 33 9.70 -11.42 -0.16
CA VAL A 33 10.72 -10.66 -0.90
C VAL A 33 10.05 -9.63 -1.81
N ARG A 34 8.91 -9.97 -2.42
CA ARG A 34 8.12 -9.04 -3.24
C ARG A 34 6.73 -8.85 -2.64
N ARG A 35 6.28 -7.60 -2.56
CA ARG A 35 5.02 -7.19 -1.91
C ARG A 35 3.78 -7.82 -2.50
N HIS A 36 3.74 -8.03 -3.82
CA HIS A 36 2.58 -8.59 -4.50
C HIS A 36 2.28 -10.05 -4.12
N TYR A 37 3.14 -10.68 -3.32
CA TYR A 37 2.90 -11.99 -2.70
C TYR A 37 2.40 -11.92 -1.25
N ASP A 38 2.41 -10.75 -0.61
CA ASP A 38 1.89 -10.61 0.75
C ASP A 38 0.38 -10.86 0.75
N TRP A 39 -0.11 -11.54 1.79
CA TRP A 39 -1.50 -11.96 1.88
C TRP A 39 -2.48 -10.78 1.76
N THR A 40 -2.23 -9.68 2.48
CA THR A 40 -3.05 -8.47 2.41
C THR A 40 -3.04 -7.88 1.00
N THR A 41 -1.88 -7.85 0.35
CA THR A 41 -1.75 -7.34 -1.02
C THR A 41 -2.53 -8.19 -2.01
N THR A 42 -2.47 -9.52 -1.87
CA THR A 42 -3.26 -10.45 -2.69
C THR A 42 -4.76 -10.19 -2.51
N LYS A 43 -5.23 -10.00 -1.28
CA LYS A 43 -6.64 -9.68 -1.01
C LYS A 43 -7.07 -8.34 -1.58
N LEU A 44 -6.27 -7.28 -1.39
CA LEU A 44 -6.54 -5.98 -1.98
C LEU A 44 -6.59 -6.03 -3.50
N ARG A 45 -5.72 -6.83 -4.14
CA ARG A 45 -5.72 -7.01 -5.59
C ARG A 45 -6.96 -7.76 -6.08
N GLU A 46 -7.29 -8.88 -5.45
CA GLU A 46 -8.44 -9.73 -5.83
C GLU A 46 -9.78 -9.03 -5.64
N THR A 47 -9.89 -8.15 -4.64
CA THR A 47 -11.16 -7.49 -4.30
C THR A 47 -11.28 -6.08 -4.87
N PHE A 48 -10.18 -5.33 -5.02
CA PHE A 48 -10.23 -3.92 -5.43
C PHE A 48 -9.41 -3.63 -6.68
N TYR A 49 -8.09 -3.85 -6.64
CA TYR A 49 -7.21 -3.29 -7.69
C TYR A 49 -7.48 -3.84 -9.09
N HIS A 50 -7.94 -5.09 -9.22
CA HIS A 50 -8.30 -5.66 -10.51
C HIS A 50 -9.57 -5.04 -11.09
N GLU A 51 -10.59 -4.80 -10.27
CA GLU A 51 -11.88 -4.25 -10.73
C GLU A 51 -11.79 -2.74 -10.98
N HIS A 52 -10.92 -2.05 -10.25
CA HIS A 52 -10.65 -0.61 -10.34
C HIS A 52 -9.32 -0.30 -11.03
N ARG A 53 -8.94 -1.13 -12.02
CA ARG A 53 -7.61 -1.08 -12.63
C ARG A 53 -7.38 0.22 -13.41
N ASP A 54 -8.39 0.62 -14.18
CA ASP A 54 -8.41 1.72 -15.13
C ASP A 54 -9.26 2.92 -14.66
N ASP A 55 -9.67 2.90 -13.39
CA ASP A 55 -10.32 4.01 -12.70
C ASP A 55 -9.47 5.29 -12.71
N ASP A 56 -10.05 6.38 -12.22
CA ASP A 56 -9.33 7.63 -11.98
C ASP A 56 -8.04 7.37 -11.19
N ARG A 57 -6.90 7.67 -11.81
CA ARG A 57 -5.56 7.48 -11.22
C ARG A 57 -5.38 8.25 -9.91
N ARG A 58 -6.14 9.32 -9.70
CA ARG A 58 -6.20 10.04 -8.43
C ARG A 58 -6.88 9.19 -7.35
N ALA A 59 -7.98 8.53 -7.69
CA ALA A 59 -8.71 7.61 -6.79
C ALA A 59 -7.85 6.39 -6.46
N ILE A 60 -7.18 5.82 -7.46
CA ILE A 60 -6.23 4.70 -7.29
C ILE A 60 -5.17 5.03 -6.24
N LEU A 61 -4.49 6.18 -6.36
CA LEU A 61 -3.45 6.58 -5.40
C LEU A 61 -4.01 6.73 -3.98
N MET A 62 -5.18 7.36 -3.87
CA MET A 62 -5.84 7.58 -2.58
C MET A 62 -6.28 6.28 -1.90
N ASN A 63 -6.85 5.33 -2.63
CA ASN A 63 -7.25 4.03 -2.08
C ASN A 63 -6.03 3.15 -1.75
N CYS A 64 -4.94 3.21 -2.53
CA CYS A 64 -3.68 2.57 -2.16
C CYS A 64 -3.11 3.14 -0.85
N ALA A 65 -3.18 4.47 -0.67
CA ALA A 65 -2.76 5.13 0.56
C ALA A 65 -3.62 4.72 1.76
N LEU A 66 -4.95 4.75 1.60
CA LEU A 66 -5.90 4.30 2.62
C LEU A 66 -5.58 2.86 3.07
N ALA A 67 -5.39 1.96 2.10
CA ALA A 67 -5.07 0.56 2.37
C ALA A 67 -3.78 0.38 3.16
N ARG A 68 -2.74 1.20 2.90
CA ARG A 68 -1.44 1.07 3.56
C ARG A 68 -1.34 1.75 4.91
N TYR A 69 -1.99 2.90 5.10
CA TYR A 69 -1.99 3.53 6.42
C TYR A 69 -2.76 2.71 7.47
N PHE A 70 -3.91 2.14 7.09
CA PHE A 70 -4.68 1.29 7.99
C PHE A 70 -4.12 -0.14 8.00
N GLY A 71 -3.77 -0.68 6.84
CA GLY A 71 -2.98 -1.91 6.70
C GLY A 71 -3.75 -3.22 6.88
N THR A 72 -5.04 -3.18 7.22
CA THR A 72 -5.90 -4.38 7.29
C THR A 72 -6.84 -4.44 6.09
N PHE A 73 -7.01 -5.65 5.54
CA PHE A 73 -7.94 -5.85 4.43
C PHE A 73 -9.39 -5.69 4.90
N GLU A 74 -9.71 -6.17 6.10
CA GLU A 74 -11.04 -6.14 6.68
C GLU A 74 -11.53 -4.69 6.95
N PHE A 75 -10.61 -3.76 7.16
CA PHE A 75 -10.95 -2.34 7.23
C PHE A 75 -11.20 -1.76 5.84
N MET A 76 -10.35 -2.06 4.85
CA MET A 76 -10.58 -1.64 3.47
C MET A 76 -11.90 -2.18 2.92
N GLU A 77 -12.25 -3.42 3.22
CA GLU A 77 -13.54 -4.03 2.87
C GLU A 77 -14.73 -3.31 3.52
N ALA A 78 -14.58 -2.85 4.77
CA ALA A 78 -15.62 -2.12 5.47
C ALA A 78 -15.85 -0.71 4.93
N VAL A 79 -14.80 -0.05 4.44
CA VAL A 79 -14.89 1.29 3.83
C VAL A 79 -15.34 1.21 2.37
N GLY A 80 -14.87 0.21 1.63
CA GLY A 80 -15.06 0.11 0.18
C GLY A 80 -14.13 1.04 -0.63
N TRP A 81 -14.13 0.85 -1.94
CA TRP A 81 -13.38 1.72 -2.86
C TRP A 81 -14.02 3.11 -2.94
N GLN A 82 -13.18 4.14 -2.91
CA GLN A 82 -13.61 5.55 -2.88
C GLN A 82 -13.28 6.26 -4.19
N GLU A 83 -14.26 6.98 -4.75
CA GLU A 83 -14.00 7.90 -5.86
C GLU A 83 -13.23 9.14 -5.39
N TYR A 84 -12.40 9.71 -6.26
CA TYR A 84 -11.51 10.80 -5.86
C TYR A 84 -12.26 12.10 -5.52
N ASP A 85 -13.18 12.52 -6.39
CA ASP A 85 -13.88 13.81 -6.24
C ASP A 85 -14.96 13.77 -5.13
N SER A 86 -15.34 12.57 -4.67
CA SER A 86 -16.26 12.34 -3.55
C SER A 86 -15.62 11.52 -2.42
N PHE A 87 -14.31 11.63 -2.24
CA PHE A 87 -13.57 10.88 -1.22
C PHE A 87 -14.06 11.24 0.19
N ASP A 88 -14.72 10.30 0.88
CA ASP A 88 -15.40 10.59 2.15
C ASP A 88 -14.48 10.35 3.35
N PHE A 89 -13.78 11.41 3.75
CA PHE A 89 -12.89 11.37 4.91
C PHE A 89 -13.62 11.09 6.22
N GLU A 90 -14.84 11.60 6.38
CA GLU A 90 -15.58 11.47 7.63
C GLU A 90 -16.09 10.03 7.81
N GLU A 91 -16.62 9.42 6.74
CA GLU A 91 -17.07 8.02 6.79
C GLU A 91 -15.90 7.07 7.08
N ILE A 92 -14.68 7.36 6.61
CA ILE A 92 -13.48 6.59 6.94
C ILE A 92 -13.16 6.68 8.44
N ILE A 93 -13.22 7.88 9.03
CA ILE A 93 -12.99 8.10 10.47
C ILE A 93 -14.05 7.37 11.28
N ASP A 94 -15.32 7.53 10.92
CA ASP A 94 -16.47 6.95 11.63
C ASP A 94 -16.49 5.42 11.52
N THR A 95 -16.16 4.87 10.35
CA THR A 95 -15.99 3.43 10.17
C THR A 95 -14.86 2.89 11.05
N ALA A 96 -13.73 3.57 11.10
CA ALA A 96 -12.61 3.17 11.96
C ALA A 96 -13.02 3.22 13.45
N ALA A 97 -13.69 4.29 13.88
CA ALA A 97 -14.15 4.45 15.25
C ALA A 97 -15.14 3.34 15.66
N ARG A 98 -16.15 3.04 14.84
CA ARG A 98 -17.12 1.96 15.09
C ARG A 98 -16.46 0.59 15.23
N ARG A 99 -15.49 0.29 14.36
CA ARG A 99 -14.76 -0.99 14.39
C ARG A 99 -13.85 -1.10 15.61
N LEU A 100 -13.15 -0.03 15.97
CA LEU A 100 -12.34 0.01 17.20
C LEU A 100 -13.20 -0.19 18.45
N ALA A 101 -14.36 0.48 18.53
CA ALA A 101 -15.29 0.37 19.65
C ALA A 101 -15.87 -1.05 19.81
N SER A 102 -15.96 -1.82 18.72
CA SER A 102 -16.40 -3.23 18.71
C SER A 102 -15.25 -4.24 18.86
N GLY A 103 -14.02 -3.79 19.14
CA GLY A 103 -12.85 -4.65 19.30
C GLY A 103 -12.35 -5.27 18.00
N GLN A 104 -12.82 -4.79 16.85
CA GLN A 104 -12.37 -5.24 15.54
C GLN A 104 -11.03 -4.60 15.17
N ARG A 105 -10.25 -5.32 14.36
CA ARG A 105 -8.96 -4.81 13.90
C ARG A 105 -9.15 -3.78 12.81
N VAL A 106 -8.49 -2.63 12.98
CA VAL A 106 -8.43 -1.52 12.01
C VAL A 106 -6.99 -1.31 11.54
N PHE A 107 -6.04 -1.32 12.49
CA PHE A 107 -4.62 -1.13 12.20
C PHE A 107 -3.81 -2.43 12.27
N THR A 108 -2.76 -2.52 11.45
CA THR A 108 -1.68 -3.49 11.68
C THR A 108 -0.50 -2.85 12.41
N GLY A 109 0.36 -3.69 13.00
CA GLY A 109 1.65 -3.25 13.56
C GLY A 109 2.76 -3.11 12.51
N ALA A 110 2.47 -3.33 11.21
CA ALA A 110 3.47 -3.26 10.15
C ALA A 110 3.87 -1.83 9.81
N TYR A 111 3.02 -0.85 10.15
CA TYR A 111 3.22 0.55 9.83
C TYR A 111 3.36 1.36 11.12
N VAL A 112 4.57 1.87 11.36
CA VAL A 112 4.83 2.83 12.44
C VAL A 112 4.27 4.17 11.99
N ILE A 113 3.09 4.49 12.50
CA ILE A 113 2.48 5.81 12.34
C ILE A 113 2.90 6.64 13.55
N THR A 114 3.70 7.67 13.32
CA THR A 114 4.05 8.61 14.38
C THR A 114 2.90 9.59 14.53
N ASN A 115 2.48 9.83 15.77
CA ASN A 115 1.44 10.85 16.03
C ASN A 115 1.99 12.28 15.85
N GLN A 116 3.27 12.46 15.50
CA GLN A 116 3.94 13.78 15.41
C GLN A 116 3.71 14.70 16.62
N GLY A 117 3.42 14.15 17.81
CA GLY A 117 3.07 14.92 19.01
C GLY A 117 1.61 15.38 19.09
N ILE A 118 0.76 14.98 18.13
CA ILE A 118 -0.68 15.24 18.10
C ILE A 118 -1.38 14.30 19.07
N SER A 119 -2.16 14.87 19.99
CA SER A 119 -3.02 14.13 20.92
C SER A 119 -4.41 13.94 20.29
N ALA A 120 -4.49 13.05 19.30
CA ALA A 120 -5.74 12.64 18.67
C ALA A 120 -5.78 11.12 18.45
N PRO A 121 -6.97 10.51 18.34
CA PRO A 121 -7.12 9.11 17.92
C PRO A 121 -6.37 8.83 16.62
N LYS A 122 -5.77 7.64 16.52
CA LYS A 122 -4.87 7.28 15.42
C LYS A 122 -5.52 7.41 14.04
N GLN A 123 -6.80 7.07 13.92
CA GLN A 123 -7.56 7.19 12.67
C GLN A 123 -7.73 8.64 12.23
N GLU A 124 -7.99 9.57 13.16
CA GLU A 124 -8.08 11.00 12.87
C GLU A 124 -6.71 11.53 12.42
N VAL A 125 -5.63 11.14 13.11
CA VAL A 125 -4.27 11.53 12.68
C VAL A 125 -3.98 11.09 11.24
N VAL A 126 -4.28 9.83 10.90
CA VAL A 126 -4.06 9.29 9.56
C VAL A 126 -4.89 10.06 8.53
N VAL A 127 -6.19 10.24 8.80
CA VAL A 127 -7.10 10.82 7.82
C VAL A 127 -6.85 12.31 7.66
N ASP A 128 -6.88 13.07 8.76
CA ASP A 128 -6.88 14.53 8.72
C ASP A 128 -5.53 15.14 8.37
N TYR A 129 -4.43 14.47 8.71
CA TYR A 129 -3.09 15.01 8.49
C TYR A 129 -2.34 14.34 7.34
N PHE A 130 -2.64 13.09 7.00
CA PHE A 130 -1.91 12.39 5.93
C PHE A 130 -2.76 12.21 4.68
N LEU A 131 -3.95 11.61 4.79
CA LEU A 131 -4.78 11.37 3.62
C LEU A 131 -5.33 12.66 3.02
N ARG A 132 -5.77 13.64 3.83
CA ARG A 132 -6.23 14.94 3.31
C ARG A 132 -5.12 15.71 2.59
N ASP A 133 -3.89 15.67 3.11
CA ASP A 133 -2.76 16.37 2.48
C ASP A 133 -2.27 15.64 1.23
N LEU A 134 -2.30 14.30 1.22
CA LEU A 134 -2.10 13.52 0.00
C LEU A 134 -3.17 13.84 -1.05
N HIS A 135 -4.44 13.87 -0.67
CA HIS A 135 -5.55 14.17 -1.57
C HIS A 135 -5.32 15.52 -2.27
N LYS A 136 -5.06 16.58 -1.50
CA LYS A 136 -4.72 17.91 -2.06
C LYS A 136 -3.54 17.88 -3.03
N ALA A 137 -2.51 17.07 -2.75
CA ALA A 137 -1.30 16.99 -3.57
C ALA A 137 -1.43 16.05 -4.78
N THR A 138 -2.41 15.14 -4.78
CA THR A 138 -2.58 14.07 -5.77
C THR A 138 -2.66 14.57 -7.22
N PRO A 139 -3.36 15.68 -7.55
CA PRO A 139 -3.41 16.18 -8.92
C PRO A 139 -2.03 16.57 -9.45
N GLU A 140 -1.17 17.16 -8.61
CA GLU A 140 0.20 17.51 -9.02
C GLU A 140 1.12 16.28 -9.11
N LEU A 141 0.94 15.31 -8.21
CA LEU A 141 1.65 14.02 -8.32
C LEU A 141 1.31 13.31 -9.64
N LEU A 142 0.04 13.34 -10.05
CA LEU A 142 -0.39 12.72 -11.30
C LEU A 142 0.22 13.40 -12.53
N LYS A 143 0.40 14.73 -12.52
CA LYS A 143 1.14 15.41 -13.60
C LYS A 143 2.58 14.91 -13.70
N ILE A 144 3.25 14.65 -12.56
CA ILE A 144 4.61 14.08 -12.57
C ILE A 144 4.61 12.69 -13.21
N VAL A 145 3.63 11.84 -12.86
CA VAL A 145 3.46 10.51 -13.45
C VAL A 145 3.26 10.62 -14.97
N GLN A 146 2.34 11.46 -15.42
CA GLN A 146 2.04 11.65 -16.85
C GLN A 146 3.25 12.16 -17.64
N MET A 147 4.02 13.09 -17.06
CA MET A 147 5.18 13.67 -17.74
C MET A 147 6.41 12.76 -17.76
N THR A 148 6.57 11.90 -16.75
CA THR A 148 7.87 11.25 -16.50
C THR A 148 7.80 9.75 -16.26
N ARG A 149 6.67 9.24 -15.76
CA ARG A 149 6.50 7.89 -15.22
C ARG A 149 7.62 7.48 -14.25
N SER A 150 8.27 8.45 -13.62
CA SER A 150 9.40 8.22 -12.73
C SER A 150 8.90 8.02 -11.32
N TRP A 151 9.16 6.84 -10.77
CA TRP A 151 8.97 6.55 -9.36
C TRP A 151 9.77 7.55 -8.51
N GLN A 152 11.05 7.77 -8.85
CA GLN A 152 11.90 8.66 -8.07
C GLN A 152 11.27 10.05 -7.90
N LYS A 153 10.82 10.67 -8.99
CA LYS A 153 10.23 12.01 -8.94
C LYS A 153 8.93 12.06 -8.15
N VAL A 154 8.09 11.03 -8.28
CA VAL A 154 6.84 10.93 -7.52
C VAL A 154 7.13 10.75 -6.03
N ALA A 155 8.04 9.85 -5.67
CA ALA A 155 8.43 9.62 -4.28
C ALA A 155 9.11 10.85 -3.65
N GLU A 156 9.96 11.55 -4.39
CA GLU A 156 10.57 12.83 -3.96
C GLU A 156 9.50 13.90 -3.73
N ALA A 157 8.47 13.97 -4.59
CA ALA A 157 7.35 14.89 -4.39
C ALA A 157 6.49 14.50 -3.18
N MET A 158 6.19 13.21 -3.01
CA MET A 158 5.46 12.70 -1.85
C MET A 158 6.20 12.97 -0.54
N SER A 159 7.54 12.91 -0.52
CA SER A 159 8.33 13.15 0.70
C SER A 159 8.15 14.55 1.31
N LYS A 160 7.60 15.49 0.54
CA LYS A 160 7.27 16.86 0.96
C LYS A 160 5.88 16.99 1.60
N ILE A 161 5.08 15.92 1.59
CA ILE A 161 3.73 15.86 2.16
C ILE A 161 3.82 15.36 3.61
N GLY A 162 3.01 15.96 4.51
CA GLY A 162 2.89 15.51 5.89
C GLY A 162 2.55 14.02 5.98
N GLY A 163 3.32 13.26 6.75
CA GLY A 163 3.12 11.80 6.91
C GLY A 163 3.82 10.91 5.88
N PHE A 164 4.42 11.49 4.83
CA PHE A 164 5.15 10.77 3.77
C PHE A 164 6.65 11.08 3.76
N GLY A 165 7.10 12.00 4.62
CA GLY A 165 8.51 12.25 4.88
C GLY A 165 9.22 11.11 5.62
N GLY A 166 10.52 11.30 5.91
CA GLY A 166 11.35 10.30 6.60
C GLY A 166 12.09 9.38 5.62
N THR A 167 12.08 8.07 5.87
CA THR A 167 12.82 7.09 5.04
C THR A 167 12.19 6.83 3.66
N GLY A 168 10.98 7.36 3.42
CA GLY A 168 10.20 7.08 2.21
C GLY A 168 9.53 5.71 2.22
N PHE A 169 9.54 4.99 3.36
CA PHE A 169 8.93 3.67 3.47
C PHE A 169 7.46 3.69 3.08
N MET A 170 6.61 4.51 3.72
CA MET A 170 5.17 4.54 3.38
C MET A 170 4.91 4.87 1.91
N SER A 171 5.61 5.85 1.34
CA SER A 171 5.52 6.19 -0.09
C SER A 171 5.88 4.99 -0.97
N LYS A 172 6.91 4.22 -0.60
CA LYS A 172 7.26 2.98 -1.31
C LYS A 172 6.12 1.95 -1.26
N GLU A 173 5.53 1.75 -0.08
CA GLU A 173 4.46 0.76 0.13
C GLU A 173 3.23 1.06 -0.75
N ILE A 174 2.89 2.34 -0.88
CA ILE A 174 1.77 2.84 -1.67
C ILE A 174 2.07 2.75 -3.17
N LEU A 175 3.26 3.19 -3.59
CA LEU A 175 3.65 3.19 -5.00
C LEU A 175 3.94 1.79 -5.55
N LEU A 176 4.24 0.81 -4.68
CA LEU A 176 4.24 -0.60 -5.07
C LEU A 176 2.83 -1.11 -5.38
N ASP A 177 1.81 -0.63 -4.66
CA ASP A 177 0.43 -1.05 -4.89
C ASP A 177 -0.12 -0.51 -6.21
N THR A 178 0.26 0.71 -6.56
CA THR A 178 -0.17 1.35 -7.81
C THR A 178 0.36 0.64 -9.06
N MET A 179 1.33 -0.29 -8.93
CA MET A 179 1.77 -1.13 -10.04
C MET A 179 0.79 -2.23 -10.41
N MET A 180 -0.15 -2.54 -9.52
CA MET A 180 -1.21 -3.50 -9.79
C MET A 180 -2.41 -2.87 -10.50
N THR A 181 -2.32 -1.57 -10.84
CA THR A 181 -3.33 -0.78 -11.55
C THR A 181 -2.68 0.00 -12.71
N ASP A 182 -3.45 0.77 -13.48
CA ASP A 182 -2.97 1.54 -14.64
C ASP A 182 -2.42 2.92 -14.24
N PHE A 183 -2.11 3.12 -12.96
CA PHE A 183 -1.61 4.37 -12.42
C PHE A 183 -0.43 4.96 -13.21
N TRP A 184 0.50 4.10 -13.63
CA TRP A 184 1.76 4.52 -14.26
C TRP A 184 1.67 4.76 -15.77
N ASP A 185 0.54 4.49 -16.42
CA ASP A 185 0.37 4.67 -17.88
C ASP A 185 1.48 4.01 -18.73
N GLY A 186 1.93 2.84 -18.27
CA GLY A 186 3.00 2.08 -18.87
C GLY A 186 2.47 0.88 -19.65
N PRO A 187 3.33 0.20 -20.42
CA PRO A 187 2.99 -1.12 -20.93
C PRO A 187 2.77 -2.07 -19.75
N SER A 188 1.70 -2.85 -19.84
CA SER A 188 1.47 -3.91 -18.86
C SER A 188 2.43 -5.08 -19.08
N THR A 189 2.81 -5.74 -17.99
CA THR A 189 3.70 -6.89 -17.97
C THR A 189 3.04 -7.99 -17.17
N GLU A 190 2.89 -9.17 -17.77
CA GLU A 190 2.39 -10.32 -17.04
C GLU A 190 3.51 -10.98 -16.23
N LEU A 191 3.31 -11.09 -14.92
CA LEU A 191 4.22 -11.72 -13.98
C LEU A 191 3.45 -12.69 -13.09
N ASN A 192 3.71 -13.99 -13.25
CA ASN A 192 3.08 -15.05 -12.45
C ASN A 192 1.54 -14.96 -12.39
N ARG A 193 0.91 -14.69 -13.55
CA ARG A 193 -0.54 -14.48 -13.76
C ARG A 193 -1.08 -13.13 -13.28
N TYR A 194 -0.21 -12.21 -12.87
CA TYR A 194 -0.59 -10.85 -12.50
C TYR A 194 -0.16 -9.90 -13.59
N GLU A 195 -1.09 -9.07 -14.04
CA GLU A 195 -0.76 -7.94 -14.88
C GLU A 195 -0.22 -6.81 -13.99
N LEU A 196 0.96 -6.28 -14.29
CA LEU A 196 1.59 -5.18 -13.56
C LEU A 196 2.02 -4.08 -14.52
N VAL A 197 1.90 -2.83 -14.09
CA VAL A 197 2.37 -1.65 -14.83
C VAL A 197 3.46 -0.98 -14.02
N PHE A 198 4.69 -0.97 -14.55
CA PHE A 198 5.84 -0.48 -13.82
C PHE A 198 6.17 0.98 -14.16
N PRO A 199 6.69 1.76 -13.19
CA PRO A 199 7.32 3.04 -13.50
C PRO A 199 8.56 2.84 -14.38
N ALA A 200 8.91 3.87 -15.15
CA ALA A 200 10.00 3.83 -16.13
C ALA A 200 11.38 3.54 -15.50
N ASP A 201 11.58 3.95 -14.26
CA ASP A 201 12.82 3.79 -13.49
C ASP A 201 12.78 2.63 -12.48
N TYR A 202 11.79 1.73 -12.57
CA TYR A 202 11.62 0.58 -11.65
C TYR A 202 12.89 -0.24 -11.43
N SER A 203 13.66 -0.48 -12.50
CA SER A 203 14.88 -1.31 -12.45
C SER A 203 16.13 -0.53 -12.02
N SER A 204 16.07 0.80 -11.98
CA SER A 204 17.20 1.67 -11.68
C SER A 204 17.08 2.39 -10.34
N TRP A 205 15.89 2.44 -9.75
CA TRP A 205 15.66 3.20 -8.52
C TRP A 205 14.52 2.65 -7.67
N THR A 206 14.72 2.64 -6.35
CA THR A 206 13.68 2.41 -5.33
C THR A 206 14.05 3.15 -4.05
N PRO A 207 13.08 3.63 -3.24
CA PRO A 207 13.34 4.09 -1.88
C PRO A 207 13.94 2.95 -1.03
N ILE A 208 14.73 3.32 0.00
CA ILE A 208 15.33 2.38 0.94
C ILE A 208 14.23 1.74 1.80
N GLY A 209 14.18 0.39 1.83
CA GLY A 209 13.23 -0.38 2.63
C GLY A 209 12.97 -1.76 2.03
N PRO A 210 12.37 -2.70 2.78
CA PRO A 210 11.98 -4.01 2.25
C PRO A 210 10.90 -3.87 1.15
N GLY A 211 10.77 -4.89 0.29
CA GLY A 211 9.87 -4.90 -0.86
C GLY A 211 10.61 -4.56 -2.14
#